data_AF-A0A3D3S9G3-F1
#
_entry.id   AF-A0A3D3S9G3-F1
#
_cell.length_a   1.000
_cell.length_b   1.000
_cell.length_c   1.000
_cell.angle_alpha   90.00
_cell.angle_beta   90.00
_cell.angle_gamma   90.00
#
_symmetry.space_group_name_H-M   'P 1'
#
loop_
_entity.id
_entity.type
_entity.pdbx_description
1 polymer ?
#
loop_
_entity_poly.entity_id
_entity_poly.type
_entity_poly.pdbx_seq_one_letter_code
_entity_poly.pdbx_strand_id
1 'polypeptide(L)'
;ADAAQFYAAIDELCENLVGLGVLQATFFLDAPIPRSADHAEALRKALDLRGIPGEAILVPGADGFISAWEGEAVATSDSAVIAKARAPVFDLARHVLETRYGAEFVDLSFVV
;
A
#
# COMPACT_ATOMS: atom_id res chain seq x y z
N ALA A 1 -4.19 -3.15 16.07
CA ALA A 1 -4.45 -4.36 15.28
C ALA A 1 -3.86 -5.56 16.00
N ASP A 2 -4.62 -6.65 16.07
CA ASP A 2 -4.06 -7.95 16.44
C ASP A 2 -3.12 -8.44 15.32
N ALA A 3 -2.13 -9.28 15.64
CA ALA A 3 -1.20 -9.84 14.66
C ALA A 3 -1.94 -10.57 13.54
N ALA A 4 -3.04 -11.28 13.86
CA ALA A 4 -3.85 -11.97 12.88
C ALA A 4 -4.46 -11.03 11.82
N GLN A 5 -4.94 -9.84 12.24
CA GLN A 5 -5.49 -8.85 11.32
C GLN A 5 -4.45 -8.29 10.37
N PHE A 6 -3.21 -8.12 10.84
CA PHE A 6 -2.11 -7.65 10.02
C PHE A 6 -1.74 -8.66 8.92
N TYR A 7 -1.60 -9.95 9.27
CA TYR A 7 -1.32 -10.99 8.29
C TYR A 7 -2.46 -11.14 7.28
N ALA A 8 -3.72 -11.09 7.74
CA ALA A 8 -4.86 -11.09 6.83
C ALA A 8 -4.79 -9.90 5.86
N ALA A 9 -4.47 -8.69 6.33
CA ALA A 9 -4.32 -7.52 5.47
C ALA A 9 -3.18 -7.65 4.45
N ILE A 10 -2.06 -8.28 4.82
CA ILE A 10 -0.96 -8.57 3.88
C ILE A 10 -1.41 -9.57 2.81
N ASP A 11 -2.15 -10.62 3.20
CA ASP A 11 -2.63 -11.61 2.25
C ASP A 11 -3.59 -10.98 1.23
N GLU A 12 -4.52 -10.15 1.72
CA GLU A 12 -5.43 -9.35 0.89
C GLU A 12 -4.70 -8.43 -0.09
N LEU A 13 -3.72 -7.69 0.43
CA LEU A 13 -2.87 -6.80 -0.35
C LEU A 13 -2.21 -7.59 -1.49
N CYS A 14 -1.54 -8.71 -1.18
CA CYS A 14 -0.81 -9.46 -2.19
C CYS A 14 -1.74 -10.10 -3.23
N GLU A 15 -2.91 -10.62 -2.83
CA GLU A 15 -3.92 -11.14 -3.77
C GLU A 15 -4.35 -10.08 -4.78
N ASN A 16 -4.55 -8.84 -4.32
CA ASN A 16 -4.91 -7.73 -5.20
C ASN A 16 -3.75 -7.31 -6.11
N LEU A 17 -2.51 -7.28 -5.62
CA LEU A 17 -1.34 -6.99 -6.46
C LEU A 17 -1.16 -8.03 -7.58
N VAL A 18 -1.38 -9.31 -7.29
CA VAL A 18 -1.39 -10.38 -8.32
C VAL A 18 -2.53 -10.13 -9.31
N GLY A 19 -3.75 -9.86 -8.84
CA GLY A 19 -4.91 -9.61 -9.69
C GLY A 19 -4.75 -8.41 -10.61
N LEU A 20 -4.05 -7.37 -10.15
CA LEU A 20 -3.70 -6.18 -10.93
C LEU A 20 -2.54 -6.41 -11.91
N GLY A 21 -1.81 -7.53 -11.80
CA GLY A 21 -0.66 -7.82 -12.65
C GLY A 21 0.54 -6.91 -12.38
N VAL A 22 0.74 -6.50 -11.12
CA VAL A 22 1.83 -5.61 -10.73
C VAL A 22 3.19 -6.27 -10.99
N LEU A 23 4.02 -5.61 -11.78
CA LEU A 23 5.35 -6.11 -12.16
C LEU A 23 6.41 -5.89 -11.09
N GLN A 24 6.24 -4.84 -10.28
CA GLN A 24 7.13 -4.51 -9.17
C GLN A 24 6.40 -3.69 -8.10
N ALA A 25 6.59 -4.03 -6.82
CA ALA A 25 6.05 -3.28 -5.69
C ALA A 25 7.12 -2.92 -4.66
N THR A 26 7.27 -1.63 -4.36
CA THR A 26 8.18 -1.13 -3.31
C THR A 26 7.36 -0.53 -2.17
N PHE A 27 7.52 -1.06 -0.97
CA PHE A 27 6.85 -0.59 0.23
C PHE A 27 7.80 0.25 1.08
N PHE A 28 7.38 1.47 1.44
CA PHE A 28 8.09 2.31 2.39
C PHE A 28 7.35 2.28 3.73
N LEU A 29 8.06 1.93 4.79
CA LEU A 29 7.53 1.86 6.15
C LEU A 29 8.34 2.76 7.06
N ASP A 30 7.66 3.45 7.97
CA ASP A 30 8.34 4.29 8.96
C ASP A 30 9.12 3.43 9.96
N ALA A 31 10.44 3.58 9.95
CA ALA A 31 11.35 2.96 10.90
C ALA A 31 11.01 3.27 12.37
N PRO A 32 10.63 4.51 12.75
CA PRO A 32 10.30 4.85 14.13
C PRO A 32 9.04 4.17 14.69
N ILE A 33 8.26 3.47 13.85
CA ILE A 33 7.04 2.77 14.30
C ILE A 33 7.42 1.43 14.95
N PRO A 34 6.90 1.10 16.15
CA PRO A 34 7.12 -0.20 16.77
C PRO A 34 6.72 -1.37 15.86
N ARG A 35 7.57 -2.40 15.80
CA ARG A 35 7.40 -3.60 14.95
C ARG A 35 7.42 -3.35 13.44
N SER A 36 7.83 -2.17 12.98
CA SER A 36 8.00 -1.87 11.56
C SER A 36 8.94 -2.86 10.86
N ALA A 37 10.00 -3.29 11.54
CA ALA A 37 10.92 -4.32 11.04
C ALA A 37 10.24 -5.68 10.83
N ASP A 38 9.45 -6.14 11.79
CA ASP A 38 8.68 -7.39 11.68
C ASP A 38 7.66 -7.30 10.55
N HIS A 39 6.98 -6.15 10.42
CA HIS A 39 6.03 -5.88 9.34
C HIS A 39 6.71 -5.90 7.97
N ALA A 40 7.89 -5.29 7.85
CA ALA A 40 8.67 -5.28 6.62
C ALA A 40 9.12 -6.71 6.24
N GLU A 41 9.54 -7.51 7.22
CA GLU A 41 9.91 -8.91 6.98
C GLU A 41 8.69 -9.76 6.57
N ALA A 42 7.54 -9.60 7.22
CA ALA A 42 6.31 -10.28 6.86
C ALA A 42 5.86 -9.93 5.43
N LEU A 43 5.94 -8.64 5.06
CA LEU A 43 5.65 -8.17 3.69
C LEU A 43 6.57 -8.83 2.67
N ARG A 44 7.89 -8.80 2.88
CA ARG A 44 8.85 -9.44 1.96
C ARG A 44 8.55 -10.93 1.78
N LYS A 45 8.34 -11.65 2.88
CA LYS A 45 7.97 -13.09 2.81
C LYS A 45 6.68 -13.31 2.03
N ALA A 46 5.67 -12.48 2.22
CA ALA A 46 4.38 -12.65 1.54
C ALA A 46 4.47 -12.36 0.02
N LEU A 47 5.28 -11.38 -0.37
CA LEU A 47 5.58 -11.09 -1.78
C LEU A 47 6.34 -12.27 -2.42
N ASP A 48 7.39 -12.76 -1.75
CA ASP A 48 8.21 -13.90 -2.21
C ASP A 48 7.35 -15.16 -2.41
N LEU A 49 6.49 -15.48 -1.45
CA LEU A 49 5.61 -16.66 -1.52
C LEU A 49 4.64 -16.61 -2.70
N ARG A 50 4.29 -15.41 -3.18
CA ARG A 50 3.36 -15.19 -4.29
C ARG A 50 4.07 -14.85 -5.61
N GLY A 51 5.41 -14.84 -5.60
CA GLY A 51 6.22 -14.52 -6.77
C GLY A 51 6.04 -13.08 -7.27
N ILE A 52 5.63 -12.16 -6.40
CA ILE A 52 5.53 -10.74 -6.74
C ILE A 52 6.92 -10.12 -6.56
N PRO A 53 7.56 -9.57 -7.61
CA PRO A 53 8.80 -8.84 -7.46
C PRO A 53 8.56 -7.62 -6.57
N GLY A 54 9.27 -7.52 -5.45
CA GLY A 54 9.09 -6.38 -4.57
C GLY A 54 9.98 -6.37 -3.35
N GLU A 55 9.92 -5.25 -2.64
CA GLU A 55 10.73 -4.99 -1.46
C GLU A 55 9.95 -4.19 -0.43
N ALA A 56 10.35 -4.33 0.85
CA ALA A 56 9.85 -3.49 1.93
C ALA A 56 11.04 -2.83 2.63
N ILE A 57 11.06 -1.50 2.61
CA ILE A 57 12.17 -0.65 3.06
C ILE A 57 11.72 0.14 4.28
N LEU A 58 12.55 0.11 5.33
CA LEU A 58 12.38 1.00 6.48
C LEU A 58 13.05 2.34 6.19
N VAL A 59 12.31 3.43 6.34
CA VAL A 59 12.80 4.79 6.14
C VAL A 59 12.47 5.66 7.35
N PRO A 60 13.22 6.75 7.62
CA PRO A 60 12.92 7.65 8.74
C PRO A 60 11.56 8.37 8.64
N GLY A 61 10.99 8.47 7.44
CA GLY A 61 9.72 9.13 7.17
C GLY A 61 9.19 8.78 5.77
N ALA A 62 8.23 7.85 5.67
CA ALA A 62 7.73 7.29 4.43
C ALA A 62 7.06 8.34 3.53
N ASP A 63 6.29 9.25 4.10
CA ASP A 63 5.55 10.28 3.37
C ASP A 63 6.44 11.11 2.44
N GLY A 64 7.64 11.46 2.90
CA GLY A 64 8.62 12.23 2.12
C GLY A 64 9.13 11.47 0.91
N PHE A 65 9.43 10.17 1.08
CA PHE A 65 9.86 9.31 -0.02
C PHE A 65 8.73 9.05 -1.02
N ILE A 66 7.54 8.75 -0.51
CA ILE A 66 6.37 8.43 -1.34
C ILE A 66 5.92 9.66 -2.13
N SER A 67 5.81 10.82 -1.49
CA SER A 67 5.38 12.05 -2.19
C SER A 67 6.38 12.52 -3.24
N ALA A 68 7.68 12.26 -3.05
CA ALA A 68 8.74 12.60 -4.00
C ALA A 68 8.96 11.52 -5.08
N TRP A 69 8.25 10.39 -5.02
CA TRP A 69 8.41 9.30 -5.99
C TRP A 69 7.96 9.73 -7.39
N GLU A 70 8.78 9.43 -8.40
CA GLU A 70 8.56 9.80 -9.81
C GLU A 70 8.37 8.57 -10.72
N GLY A 71 8.08 7.39 -10.16
CA GLY A 71 7.74 6.20 -10.93
C GLY A 71 6.29 6.20 -11.44
N GLU A 72 5.81 5.03 -11.86
CA GLU A 72 4.52 4.91 -12.58
C GLU A 72 3.29 5.24 -11.72
N ALA A 73 3.31 4.85 -10.44
CA ALA A 73 2.21 5.08 -9.51
C ALA A 73 2.67 5.09 -8.06
N VAL A 74 1.86 5.73 -7.21
CA VAL A 74 1.94 5.69 -5.75
C VAL A 74 0.63 5.12 -5.21
N ALA A 75 0.73 4.10 -4.35
CA ALA A 75 -0.42 3.61 -3.59
C ALA A 75 -0.40 4.16 -2.17
N THR A 76 -1.38 5.01 -1.83
CA THR A 76 -1.55 5.56 -0.48
C THR A 76 -2.99 6.01 -0.25
N SER A 77 -3.43 5.98 1.00
CA SER A 77 -4.69 6.58 1.46
C SER A 77 -4.48 7.86 2.26
N ASP A 78 -3.24 8.32 2.44
CA ASP A 78 -2.92 9.53 3.19
C ASP A 78 -3.11 10.78 2.30
N SER A 79 -4.08 11.62 2.64
CA SER A 79 -4.43 12.80 1.85
C SER A 79 -3.30 13.84 1.75
N ALA A 80 -2.41 13.92 2.74
CA ALA A 80 -1.26 14.83 2.70
C ALA A 80 -0.17 14.32 1.75
N VAL A 81 0.00 13.00 1.63
CA VAL A 81 0.86 12.39 0.61
C VAL A 81 0.22 12.55 -0.78
N ILE A 82 -1.08 12.27 -0.92
CA ILE A 82 -1.82 12.42 -2.18
C ILE A 82 -1.70 13.84 -2.73
N ALA A 83 -1.87 14.86 -1.88
CA ALA A 83 -1.79 16.26 -2.28
C ALA A 83 -0.39 16.68 -2.78
N LYS A 84 0.66 15.91 -2.46
CA LYS A 84 2.07 16.23 -2.80
C LYS A 84 2.67 15.24 -3.79
N ALA A 85 1.99 14.15 -4.10
CA ALA A 85 2.50 13.08 -4.94
C ALA A 85 2.83 13.60 -6.34
N ARG A 86 4.02 13.25 -6.84
CA ARG A 86 4.46 13.58 -8.20
C ARG A 86 3.98 12.57 -9.24
N ALA A 87 3.81 11.32 -8.82
CA ALA A 87 3.27 10.23 -9.63
C ALA A 87 1.73 10.13 -9.49
N PRO A 88 1.03 9.51 -10.47
CA PRO A 88 -0.37 9.13 -10.33
C PRO A 88 -0.64 8.35 -9.04
N VAL A 89 -1.72 8.71 -8.34
CA VAL A 89 -2.12 8.03 -7.10
C VAL A 89 -3.13 6.93 -7.42
N PHE A 90 -2.89 5.75 -6.87
CA PHE A 90 -3.82 4.63 -6.88
C PHE A 90 -4.30 4.33 -5.46
N ASP A 91 -5.61 4.48 -5.20
CA ASP A 91 -6.19 4.14 -3.90
C ASP A 91 -6.39 2.62 -3.80
N LEU A 92 -5.32 1.92 -3.42
CA LEU A 92 -5.35 0.47 -3.25
C LEU A 92 -6.33 0.04 -2.15
N ALA A 93 -6.47 0.82 -1.07
CA ALA A 93 -7.38 0.49 0.02
C ALA A 93 -8.84 0.52 -0.47
N ARG A 94 -9.22 1.58 -1.19
CA ARG A 94 -10.54 1.68 -1.82
C ARG A 94 -10.75 0.56 -2.83
N HIS A 95 -9.77 0.28 -3.69
CA HIS A 95 -9.85 -0.80 -4.66
C HIS A 95 -10.16 -2.15 -3.98
N VAL A 96 -9.43 -2.52 -2.93
CA VAL A 96 -9.69 -3.76 -2.16
C VAL A 96 -11.10 -3.76 -1.57
N LEU A 97 -11.55 -2.63 -1.03
CA LEU A 97 -12.89 -2.52 -0.43
C LEU A 97 -14.00 -2.69 -1.48
N GLU A 98 -13.87 -2.08 -2.65
CA GLU A 98 -14.83 -2.18 -3.75
C GLU A 98 -14.84 -3.59 -4.36
N THR A 99 -13.67 -4.15 -4.69
CA THR A 99 -13.59 -5.42 -5.44
C THR A 99 -13.87 -6.64 -4.59
N ARG A 100 -13.48 -6.64 -3.31
CA ARG A 100 -13.63 -7.80 -2.43
C ARG A 100 -14.86 -7.75 -1.54
N TYR A 101 -15.19 -6.57 -1.03
CA TYR A 101 -16.25 -6.42 -0.04
C TYR A 101 -17.51 -5.80 -0.63
N GLY A 102 -17.50 -5.43 -1.92
CA GLY A 102 -18.63 -4.78 -2.57
C GLY A 102 -18.95 -3.43 -1.93
N ALA A 103 -17.95 -2.75 -1.37
CA ALA A 103 -18.16 -1.44 -0.79
C ALA A 103 -18.52 -0.43 -1.88
N GLU A 104 -19.49 0.43 -1.61
CA GLU A 104 -19.85 1.54 -2.47
C GLU A 104 -19.42 2.85 -1.79
N PHE A 105 -18.57 3.62 -2.45
CA PHE A 105 -18.12 4.90 -1.96
C PHE A 105 -18.86 6.03 -2.66
N VAL A 106 -19.45 6.92 -1.86
CA VAL A 106 -20.05 8.15 -2.37
C VAL A 106 -18.96 9.08 -2.88
N ASP A 107 -19.07 9.51 -4.12
CA ASP A 107 -18.17 10.52 -4.68
C ASP A 107 -18.58 11.91 -4.18
N LEU A 108 -17.79 12.44 -3.26
CA LEU A 108 -18.00 13.77 -2.68
C LEU A 108 -17.58 14.91 -3.61
N SER A 109 -16.92 14.64 -4.74
CA SER A 109 -16.53 15.67 -5.72
C SER A 109 -17.73 16.28 -6.45
N PHE A 110 -18.87 15.58 -6.49
CA PHE A 110 -20.11 16.06 -7.11
C PHE A 110 -21.04 16.84 -6.17
N VAL A 111 -20.68 16.99 -4.88
CA VAL A 111 -21.53 17.61 -3.85
C VAL A 111 -21.11 19.07 -3.57
N VAL A 112 -20.34 19.71 -4.47
CA VAL A 112 -19.90 21.10 -4.33
C VAL A 112 -20.55 21.99 -5.38
#